data_AF-A0AAU3D4L4-F1
#
_entry.id   AF-A0AAU3D4L4-F1
#
_cell.length_a   1.000
_cell.length_b   1.000
_cell.length_c   1.000
_cell.angle_alpha   90.00
_cell.angle_beta   90.00
_cell.angle_gamma   90.00
#
_symmetry.space_group_name_H-M   'P 1'
#
loop_
_entity.id
_entity.type
_entity.pdbx_description
1 polymer ?
#
loop_
_entity_poly.entity_id
_entity_poly.type
_entity_poly.pdbx_seq_one_letter_code
_entity_poly.pdbx_strand_id
1 'polypeptide(L)' 'MGRGDLTDEQWAVLSLLLPEGSRAGRPPVWPRMQLIDGIRFRVGTGVPWPVIPAEYGP' A
#
# COMPACT_ATOMS: atom_id res chain seq x y z
N MET A 1 -5.94 -2.39 10.56
CA MET A 1 -4.96 -1.38 10.97
C MET A 1 -3.87 -2.04 11.79
N GLY A 2 -2.84 -2.54 11.11
CA GLY A 2 -1.59 -2.97 11.72
C GLY A 2 -0.79 -1.79 12.28
N ARG A 3 0.21 -2.09 13.12
CA ARG A 3 1.17 -1.07 13.58
C ARG A 3 2.01 -0.60 12.38
N GLY A 4 1.63 0.53 11.78
CA GLY A 4 2.38 1.16 10.68
C GLY A 4 1.54 1.56 9.47
N ASP A 5 0.26 1.18 9.44
CA ASP A 5 -0.71 1.56 8.41
C ASP A 5 -0.98 3.06 8.45
N LEU A 6 -1.27 3.63 7.29
CA LEU A 6 -1.67 5.02 7.15
C LEU A 6 -3.08 5.24 7.71
N THR A 7 -3.24 6.35 8.44
CA THR A 7 -4.59 6.85 8.74
C THR A 7 -5.18 7.54 7.51
N ASP A 8 -6.50 7.72 7.48
CA ASP A 8 -7.18 8.39 6.36
C ASP A 8 -6.63 9.82 6.14
N GLU A 9 -6.29 10.53 7.22
CA GLU A 9 -5.72 11.88 7.14
C GLU A 9 -4.30 11.86 6.55
N GLN A 10 -3.48 10.90 6.95
CA GLN A 10 -2.13 10.73 6.38
C GLN A 10 -2.20 10.32 4.92
N TRP A 11 -3.14 9.44 4.58
CA TRP A 11 -3.41 9.04 3.21
C TRP A 11 -3.88 10.20 2.34
N ALA A 12 -4.74 11.09 2.86
CA ALA A 12 -5.18 12.28 2.14
C ALA A 12 -4.01 13.15 1.71
N VAL A 13 -3.04 13.38 2.59
CA VAL A 13 -1.82 14.15 2.25
C VAL A 13 -0.94 13.39 1.27
N LEU A 14 -0.72 12.09 1.48
CA LEU A 14 0.16 11.28 0.62
C LEU A 14 -0.40 11.11 -0.79
N SER A 15 -1.70 10.87 -0.92
CA SER A 15 -2.36 10.58 -2.19
C SER A 15 -2.22 11.71 -3.21
N LEU A 16 -2.18 12.96 -2.74
CA LEU A 16 -1.96 14.15 -3.57
C LEU A 16 -0.55 14.24 -4.15
N LEU A 17 0.42 13.57 -3.55
CA LEU A 17 1.83 13.56 -3.98
C LEU A 17 2.14 12.37 -4.88
N LEU A 18 1.25 11.39 -4.96
CA LEU A 18 1.44 10.23 -5.81
C LEU A 18 1.22 10.62 -7.28
N PRO A 19 2.01 10.05 -8.21
CA PRO A 19 1.79 10.29 -9.62
C PRO A 19 0.39 9.81 -10.01
N GLU A 20 -0.25 10.54 -10.91
CA GLU A 20 -1.51 10.14 -11.54
C GLU A 20 -1.33 8.76 -12.18
N GLY A 21 -2.32 7.88 -12.01
CA GLY A 21 -2.27 6.53 -12.54
C GLY A 21 -2.11 6.55 -14.07
N SER A 22 -1.20 5.73 -14.59
CA SER A 22 -1.08 5.57 -16.04
C SER A 22 -2.34 4.88 -16.61
N ARG A 23 -2.87 5.41 -17.71
CA ARG A 23 -3.95 4.75 -18.47
C ARG A 23 -3.47 3.52 -19.26
N ALA A 24 -2.16 3.30 -19.32
CA ALA A 24 -1.58 2.15 -20.01
C ALA A 24 -1.33 1.00 -19.03
N GLY A 25 -1.84 -0.20 -19.36
CA GLY A 25 -1.61 -1.43 -18.61
C GLY A 25 -2.86 -1.97 -17.91
N ARG A 26 -2.67 -2.97 -17.05
CA ARG A 26 -3.76 -3.57 -16.27
C ARG A 26 -4.21 -2.58 -15.19
N PRO A 27 -5.52 -2.26 -15.09
CA PRO A 27 -6.00 -1.42 -14.01
C PRO A 27 -5.67 -2.05 -12.65
N PRO A 28 -5.25 -1.25 -11.65
CA PRO A 28 -4.97 -1.76 -10.32
C PRO A 28 -6.24 -2.35 -9.71
N VAL A 29 -6.12 -3.58 -9.20
CA VAL A 29 -7.23 -4.29 -8.53
C VAL A 29 -7.35 -3.85 -7.07
N TRP A 30 -6.25 -3.40 -6.46
CA TRP A 30 -6.16 -3.05 -5.05
C TRP A 30 -6.09 -1.53 -4.85
N PRO A 31 -6.66 -1.01 -3.75
CA PRO A 31 -6.48 0.38 -3.34
C PRO A 31 -4.99 0.72 -3.20
N ARG A 32 -4.59 1.91 -3.65
CA ARG A 32 -3.20 2.37 -3.58
C ARG A 32 -2.69 2.42 -2.13
N MET A 33 -3.57 2.77 -1.18
CA MET A 33 -3.28 2.81 0.25
C MET A 33 -2.83 1.44 0.76
N GLN A 34 -3.63 0.41 0.49
CA GLN A 34 -3.36 -0.97 0.90
C GLN A 34 -2.02 -1.49 0.36
N LEU A 35 -1.67 -1.15 -0.89
CA LEU A 35 -0.38 -1.50 -1.48
C LEU A 35 0.79 -0.82 -0.76
N ILE A 36 0.64 0.46 -0.43
CA ILE A 36 1.66 1.24 0.27
C ILE A 36 1.83 0.75 1.70
N ASP A 37 0.74 0.42 2.39
CA ASP A 37 0.78 -0.17 3.73
C ASP A 37 1.48 -1.53 3.71
N GLY A 38 1.22 -2.37 2.70
CA GLY A 38 1.94 -3.63 2.51
C GLY A 38 3.45 -3.46 2.31
N ILE A 39 3.85 -2.46 1.50
CA ILE A 39 5.26 -2.13 1.30
C ILE A 39 5.89 -1.67 2.62
N ARG A 40 5.22 -0.78 3.35
CA ARG A 40 5.70 -0.26 4.65
C ARG A 40 5.82 -1.38 5.68
N PHE A 41 4.83 -2.27 5.75
CA PHE A 41 4.85 -3.44 6.63
C PHE A 41 6.06 -4.31 6.33
N ARG A 42 6.29 -4.66 5.05
CA ARG A 42 7.45 -5.47 4.66
C ARG A 42 8.77 -4.82 5.01
N VAL A 43 8.92 -3.52 4.70
CA VAL A 43 10.16 -2.78 4.99
C VAL A 43 10.41 -2.66 6.49
N GLY A 44 9.36 -2.46 7.29
CA GLY A 44 9.48 -2.33 8.75
C GLY A 44 9.72 -3.65 9.46
N THR A 45 9.17 -4.76 8.97
CA THR A 45 9.28 -6.09 9.60
C THR A 45 10.41 -6.95 9.03
N GLY A 46 10.88 -6.66 7.81
CA GLY A 46 11.91 -7.43 7.11
C GLY A 46 11.43 -8.79 6.59
N VAL A 47 10.13 -9.09 6.66
CA VAL A 47 9.62 -10.41 6.26
C VAL A 47 9.66 -10.62 4.74
N PRO A 48 9.80 -11.86 4.26
CA PRO A 48 9.71 -12.15 2.85
C PRO A 48 8.29 -11.92 2.32
N TRP A 49 8.14 -11.63 1.02
CA TRP A 49 6.83 -11.36 0.40
C TRP A 49 5.75 -12.42 0.64
N PRO A 50 6.04 -13.74 0.60
CA PRO A 50 5.00 -14.77 0.75
C PRO A 50 4.35 -14.86 2.14
N VAL A 51 4.92 -14.19 3.15
CA VAL A 51 4.37 -14.20 4.53
C VAL A 51 3.76 -12.87 4.92
N ILE A 52 3.65 -11.93 3.98
CA ILE A 52 2.92 -10.69 4.21
C ILE A 52 1.44 -11.04 4.46
N PRO A 53 0.79 -10.38 5.44
CA PRO A 53 -0.64 -10.56 5.67
C PRO A 53 -1.47 -10.37 4.40
N ALA A 54 -2.43 -11.28 4.17
CA ALA A 54 -3.30 -11.27 3.00
C ALA A 54 -4.13 -9.97 2.87
N GLU A 55 -4.30 -9.23 3.97
CA GLU A 55 -4.94 -7.91 3.98
C GLU A 55 -4.18 -6.84 3.18
N TYR A 56 -2.91 -7.05 2.85
CA TYR A 56 -2.13 -6.13 2.01
C TYR A 56 -2.01 -6.58 0.54
N GLY A 57 -2.51 -7.78 0.23
CA GLY A 57 -2.47 -8.39 -1.11
C GLY A 57 -2.15 -9.90 -1.04
N PRO A 58 -2.43 -10.66 -2.12
CA PRO A 58 -2.12 -12.07 -2.25
C PRO A 58 -0.65 -12.35 -2.61
#